data_AF-A0A1E1XJ39-F1
#
_entry.id   AF-A0A1E1XJ39-F1
#
_cell.length_a   1.000
_cell.length_b   1.000
_cell.length_c   1.000
_cell.angle_alpha   90.00
_cell.angle_beta   90.00
_cell.angle_gamma   90.00
#
_symmetry.space_group_name_H-M   'P 1'
#
loop_
_entity.id
_entity.type
_entity.pdbx_description
1 polymer ?
#
loop_
_entity_poly.entity_id
_entity_poly.type
_entity_poly.pdbx_seq_one_letter_code
_entity_poly.pdbx_strand_id
1 'polypeptide(L)'
;LIEKVCNNCKCPRESHDVYHEEFVNVRDRIGIKASDPSQHTSKEKTLQEGYSWVPPGLSSAKIEEYFAQLPNHKVPRLGSPGEKYRDRQLIVQLPKQDLALAYCKFLERECHRAFEDFVNARNEIALDIGYVREALDKTLECHKCGGVLPGGELAVIAPKFGEMVAWHPACFVCSACHELLVDLTYCAKDGKLYCERHYAETLKPRCAACDELVFSGEYTKAMN
;
A
#
# COMPACT_ATOMS: atom_id res chain seq x y z
N LEU A 1 -21.27 13.18 8.92
CA LEU A 1 -20.37 12.68 7.86
C LEU A 1 -21.22 12.29 6.65
N ILE A 2 -21.20 13.07 5.58
CA ILE A 2 -21.87 12.69 4.33
C ILE A 2 -20.77 12.07 3.46
N GLU A 3 -20.66 10.74 3.46
CA GLU A 3 -19.86 10.05 2.45
C GLU A 3 -20.42 10.44 1.07
N LYS A 4 -19.57 10.93 0.18
CA LYS A 4 -19.97 11.20 -1.20
C LYS A 4 -20.21 9.86 -1.88
N VAL A 5 -21.47 9.46 -1.87
CA VAL A 5 -21.97 8.29 -2.57
C VAL A 5 -22.31 8.67 -3.99
N CYS A 6 -22.06 7.76 -4.93
CA CYS A 6 -22.48 7.95 -6.32
C CYS A 6 -23.99 8.15 -6.38
N ASN A 7 -24.42 9.15 -7.16
CA ASN A 7 -25.84 9.51 -7.24
C ASN A 7 -26.72 8.41 -7.84
N ASN A 8 -26.13 7.46 -8.57
CA ASN A 8 -26.84 6.37 -9.23
C ASN A 8 -26.94 5.10 -8.34
N CYS A 9 -25.82 4.59 -7.79
CA CYS A 9 -25.79 3.35 -7.00
C CYS A 9 -25.80 3.56 -5.48
N LYS A 10 -25.60 4.80 -5.00
CA LYS A 10 -25.36 5.14 -3.58
C LYS A 10 -24.14 4.44 -2.94
N CYS A 11 -23.20 3.98 -3.75
CA CYS A 11 -21.95 3.37 -3.32
C CYS A 11 -20.83 4.41 -3.18
N PRO A 12 -19.83 4.21 -2.29
CA PRO A 12 -18.72 5.16 -2.10
C PRO A 12 -17.97 5.42 -3.41
N ARG A 13 -17.38 6.61 -3.59
CA ARG A 13 -16.58 6.98 -4.79
C ARG A 13 -15.54 5.92 -5.18
N GLU A 14 -14.89 5.31 -4.20
CA GLU A 14 -13.92 4.23 -4.35
C GLU A 14 -14.48 2.97 -5.04
N SER A 15 -15.82 2.82 -5.07
CA SER A 15 -16.50 1.69 -5.73
C SER A 15 -16.65 1.90 -7.25
N HIS A 16 -16.23 3.05 -7.77
CA HIS A 16 -16.32 3.42 -9.20
C HIS A 16 -14.99 3.76 -9.84
N ASP A 17 -13.91 3.95 -9.08
CA ASP A 17 -12.61 4.12 -9.69
C ASP A 17 -12.22 2.79 -10.32
N VAL A 18 -12.35 2.72 -11.65
CA VAL A 18 -12.02 1.54 -12.44
C VAL A 18 -10.51 1.37 -12.40
N TYR A 19 -10.06 0.27 -11.79
CA TYR A 19 -8.70 -0.19 -11.89
C TYR A 19 -8.40 -0.54 -13.35
N HIS A 20 -7.42 0.13 -13.95
CA HIS A 20 -6.91 -0.27 -15.25
C HIS A 20 -6.00 -1.49 -15.05
N GLU A 21 -6.40 -2.63 -15.64
CA GLU A 21 -5.78 -3.97 -15.57
C GLU A 21 -4.31 -4.05 -16.02
N GLU A 22 -3.71 -2.94 -16.45
CA GLU A 22 -2.35 -2.86 -16.98
C GLU A 22 -1.27 -2.73 -15.88
N PHE A 23 -1.63 -2.35 -14.65
CA PHE A 23 -0.67 -2.10 -13.56
C PHE A 23 -0.62 -3.22 -12.51
N VAL A 24 -0.21 -4.43 -12.91
CA VAL A 24 -0.14 -5.57 -11.98
C VAL A 24 0.77 -5.29 -10.78
N ASN A 25 1.83 -4.50 -10.98
CA ASN A 25 2.80 -4.20 -9.94
C ASN A 25 2.62 -2.79 -9.38
N VAL A 26 2.48 -2.71 -8.07
CA VAL A 26 2.48 -1.45 -7.33
C VAL A 26 3.73 -0.60 -7.62
N ARG A 27 4.87 -1.21 -7.96
CA ARG A 27 6.12 -0.53 -8.36
C ARG A 27 5.93 0.43 -9.53
N ASP A 28 5.21 -0.01 -10.57
CA ASP A 28 4.96 0.80 -11.76
C ASP A 28 4.11 2.01 -11.42
N ARG A 29 3.20 1.85 -10.45
CA ARG A 29 2.30 2.91 -9.99
C ARG A 29 3.02 3.97 -9.16
N ILE A 30 3.99 3.59 -8.34
CA ILE A 30 4.70 4.49 -7.43
C ILE A 30 5.99 5.08 -8.02
N GLY A 31 6.43 4.62 -9.20
CA GLY A 31 7.61 5.14 -9.88
C GLY A 31 8.94 4.76 -9.22
N ILE A 32 8.95 3.74 -8.36
CA ILE A 32 10.19 3.19 -7.80
C ILE A 32 10.87 2.34 -8.88
N LYS A 33 12.03 2.80 -9.37
CA LYS A 33 12.89 1.99 -10.25
C LYS A 33 13.42 0.80 -9.45
N ALA A 34 13.10 -0.42 -9.86
CA ALA A 34 13.63 -1.62 -9.23
C ALA A 34 15.17 -1.62 -9.34
N SER A 35 15.85 -1.82 -8.22
CA SER A 35 17.29 -2.11 -8.21
C SER A 35 17.59 -3.58 -8.54
N ASP A 36 16.62 -4.48 -8.38
CA ASP A 36 16.77 -5.92 -8.57
C ASP A 36 15.53 -6.56 -9.27
N PRO A 37 15.70 -7.21 -10.44
CA PRO A 37 14.64 -7.97 -11.13
C PRO A 37 14.00 -9.08 -10.30
N SER A 38 14.69 -9.66 -9.32
CA SER A 38 14.18 -10.74 -8.46
C SER A 38 12.99 -10.30 -7.59
N GLN A 39 12.84 -8.98 -7.40
CA GLN A 39 11.79 -8.39 -6.62
C GLN A 39 10.52 -8.11 -7.44
N HIS A 40 10.46 -8.51 -8.72
CA HIS A 40 9.31 -8.27 -9.57
C HIS A 40 8.51 -9.57 -9.83
N THR A 41 7.19 -9.52 -9.64
CA THR A 41 6.30 -10.61 -10.07
C THR A 41 5.72 -10.27 -11.44
N SER A 42 5.85 -11.17 -12.42
CA SER A 42 5.21 -10.97 -13.73
C SER A 42 3.71 -11.25 -13.69
N LYS A 43 2.95 -10.63 -14.61
CA LYS A 43 1.51 -10.87 -14.77
C LYS A 43 1.21 -12.33 -15.09
N GLU A 44 2.07 -12.98 -15.85
CA GLU A 44 1.96 -14.39 -16.18
C GLU A 44 2.06 -15.25 -14.92
N LYS A 45 3.02 -14.95 -14.03
CA LYS A 45 3.19 -15.68 -12.76
C LYS A 45 1.98 -15.52 -11.85
N THR A 46 1.45 -14.31 -11.68
CA THR A 46 0.27 -14.09 -10.82
C THR A 46 -0.93 -14.90 -11.31
N LEU A 47 -1.18 -14.87 -12.62
CA LEU A 47 -2.29 -15.60 -13.24
C LEU A 47 -2.13 -17.12 -13.12
N GLN A 48 -0.92 -17.64 -13.31
CA GLN A 48 -0.62 -19.06 -13.15
C GLN A 48 -0.87 -19.56 -11.72
N GLU A 49 -0.56 -18.73 -10.72
CA GLU A 49 -0.80 -19.04 -9.30
C GLU A 49 -2.27 -18.82 -8.89
N GLY A 50 -3.11 -18.24 -9.76
CA GLY A 50 -4.54 -18.03 -9.50
C GLY A 50 -4.85 -16.80 -8.64
N TYR A 51 -3.94 -15.82 -8.58
CA TYR A 51 -4.12 -14.57 -7.83
C TYR A 51 -3.95 -13.34 -8.74
N SER A 52 -4.56 -12.21 -8.37
CA SER A 52 -4.31 -10.93 -9.05
C SER A 52 -2.99 -10.26 -8.62
N TRP A 53 -2.36 -10.77 -7.55
CA TRP A 53 -1.01 -10.44 -7.12
C TRP A 53 -0.44 -11.56 -6.24
N VAL A 54 0.86 -11.83 -6.34
CA VAL A 54 1.60 -12.71 -5.43
C VAL A 54 2.91 -12.06 -4.99
N PRO A 55 3.41 -12.34 -3.77
CA PRO A 55 4.71 -11.85 -3.35
C PRO A 55 5.82 -12.32 -4.31
N PRO A 56 6.73 -11.43 -4.73
CA PRO A 56 7.84 -11.78 -5.62
C PRO A 56 8.77 -12.83 -5.02
N GLY A 57 9.46 -13.58 -5.89
CA GLY A 57 10.50 -14.53 -5.48
C GLY A 57 10.02 -15.85 -4.86
N LEU A 58 8.75 -15.97 -4.48
CA LEU A 58 8.24 -17.17 -3.79
C LEU A 58 7.92 -18.35 -4.71
N SER A 59 8.12 -19.57 -4.21
CA SER A 59 7.55 -20.80 -4.77
C SER A 59 6.03 -20.90 -4.54
N SER A 60 5.30 -21.72 -5.33
CA SER A 60 3.84 -21.88 -5.20
C SER A 60 3.42 -22.33 -3.79
N ALA A 61 4.16 -23.25 -3.18
CA ALA A 61 3.90 -23.68 -1.80
C ALA A 61 4.04 -22.54 -0.78
N LYS A 62 5.07 -21.68 -0.96
CA LYS A 62 5.29 -20.52 -0.10
C LYS A 62 4.27 -19.39 -0.33
N ILE A 63 3.74 -19.27 -1.55
CA ILE A 63 2.62 -18.36 -1.86
C ILE A 63 1.36 -18.79 -1.12
N GLU A 64 1.03 -20.09 -1.14
CA GLU A 64 -0.10 -20.63 -0.40
C GLU A 64 0.08 -20.46 1.12
N GLU A 65 1.27 -20.75 1.64
CA GLU A 65 1.62 -20.56 3.06
C GLU A 65 1.48 -19.09 3.49
N TYR A 66 1.92 -18.14 2.64
CA TYR A 66 1.76 -16.71 2.90
C TYR A 66 0.28 -16.31 2.99
N PHE A 67 -0.53 -16.71 1.99
CA PHE A 67 -1.94 -16.33 1.94
C PHE A 67 -2.81 -17.04 2.98
N ALA A 68 -2.41 -18.24 3.43
CA ALA A 68 -3.07 -18.94 4.54
C ALA A 68 -3.00 -18.17 5.87
N GLN A 69 -2.05 -17.25 6.02
CA GLN A 69 -1.91 -16.40 7.20
C GLN A 69 -2.76 -15.13 7.15
N LEU A 70 -3.46 -14.87 6.03
CA LEU A 70 -4.31 -13.68 5.86
C LEU A 70 -5.80 -14.04 5.98
N PRO A 71 -6.66 -13.09 6.37
CA PRO A 71 -8.11 -13.31 6.32
C PRO A 71 -8.57 -13.64 4.90
N ASN A 72 -9.33 -14.72 4.72
CA ASN A 72 -9.77 -15.22 3.40
C ASN A 72 -10.40 -14.15 2.50
N HIS A 73 -11.19 -13.22 3.08
CA HIS A 73 -11.85 -12.14 2.35
C HIS A 73 -10.91 -11.01 1.89
N LYS A 74 -9.62 -11.06 2.25
CA LYS A 74 -8.56 -10.13 1.84
C LYS A 74 -7.53 -10.78 0.91
N VAL A 75 -7.62 -12.09 0.67
CA VAL A 75 -6.70 -12.82 -0.21
C VAL A 75 -7.07 -12.56 -1.69
N PRO A 76 -6.17 -12.04 -2.54
CA PRO A 76 -6.48 -11.59 -3.90
C PRO A 76 -6.60 -12.75 -4.90
N ARG A 77 -7.42 -13.78 -4.61
CA ARG A 77 -7.69 -14.87 -5.57
C ARG A 77 -8.51 -14.32 -6.74
N LEU A 78 -8.18 -14.73 -7.96
CA LEU A 78 -8.92 -14.31 -9.17
C LEU A 78 -10.42 -14.63 -9.04
N GLY A 79 -11.27 -13.66 -9.37
CA GLY A 79 -12.72 -13.75 -9.28
C GLY A 79 -13.30 -13.71 -7.86
N SER A 80 -12.47 -13.54 -6.83
CA SER A 80 -12.92 -13.58 -5.43
C SER A 80 -13.26 -12.20 -4.85
N PRO A 81 -13.98 -12.13 -3.71
CA PRO A 81 -14.13 -10.88 -2.96
C PRO A 81 -12.79 -10.23 -2.55
N GLY A 82 -11.75 -11.04 -2.34
CA GLY A 82 -10.44 -10.53 -1.95
C GLY A 82 -9.68 -9.85 -3.08
N GLU A 83 -9.93 -10.22 -4.34
CA GLU A 83 -9.43 -9.48 -5.52
C GLU A 83 -10.04 -8.07 -5.56
N LYS A 84 -11.36 -7.97 -5.43
CA LYS A 84 -12.06 -6.67 -5.35
C LYS A 84 -11.61 -5.84 -4.15
N TYR A 85 -11.33 -6.49 -3.02
CA TYR A 85 -10.75 -5.84 -1.85
C TYR A 85 -9.37 -5.25 -2.19
N ARG A 86 -8.48 -5.99 -2.87
CA ARG A 86 -7.17 -5.49 -3.30
C ARG A 86 -7.32 -4.26 -4.20
N ASP A 87 -8.20 -4.29 -5.19
CA ASP A 87 -8.42 -3.16 -6.09
C ASP A 87 -8.86 -1.89 -5.33
N ARG A 88 -9.77 -2.06 -4.36
CA ARG A 88 -10.18 -0.98 -3.47
C ARG A 88 -9.00 -0.46 -2.64
N GLN A 89 -8.19 -1.35 -2.06
CA GLN A 89 -7.03 -0.94 -1.27
C GLN A 89 -5.99 -0.21 -2.13
N LEU A 90 -5.80 -0.60 -3.39
CA LEU A 90 -4.94 0.11 -4.33
C LEU A 90 -5.42 1.54 -4.58
N ILE A 91 -6.73 1.78 -4.66
CA ILE A 91 -7.30 3.13 -4.84
C ILE A 91 -7.14 3.96 -3.55
N VAL A 92 -7.52 3.37 -2.41
CA VAL A 92 -7.55 4.07 -1.12
C VAL A 92 -6.15 4.32 -0.57
N GLN A 93 -5.26 3.33 -0.61
CA GLN A 93 -3.94 3.42 0.01
C GLN A 93 -2.91 4.14 -0.86
N LEU A 94 -3.11 4.21 -2.18
CA LEU A 94 -2.19 4.82 -3.15
C LEU A 94 -2.91 5.77 -4.12
N PRO A 95 -3.59 6.83 -3.66
CA PRO A 95 -4.38 7.70 -4.52
C PRO A 95 -3.52 8.31 -5.63
N LYS A 96 -3.97 8.25 -6.89
CA LYS A 96 -3.16 8.70 -8.03
C LYS A 96 -2.76 10.17 -7.91
N GLN A 97 -3.66 11.00 -7.40
CA GLN A 97 -3.43 12.42 -7.13
C GLN A 97 -2.32 12.69 -6.11
N ASP A 98 -2.00 11.73 -5.24
CA ASP A 98 -0.90 11.85 -4.27
C ASP A 98 0.43 11.39 -4.88
N LEU A 99 0.40 10.68 -6.02
CA LEU A 99 1.58 10.12 -6.67
C LEU A 99 2.14 11.02 -7.78
N ALA A 100 1.28 11.73 -8.51
CA ALA A 100 1.73 12.59 -9.60
C ALA A 100 0.80 13.79 -9.85
N LEU A 101 1.41 14.93 -10.17
CA LEU A 101 0.72 16.18 -10.51
C LEU A 101 -0.32 16.00 -11.63
N ALA A 102 -0.07 15.11 -12.59
CA ALA A 102 -0.98 14.85 -13.71
C ALA A 102 -2.38 14.37 -13.28
N TYR A 103 -2.52 13.89 -12.04
CA TYR A 103 -3.79 13.43 -11.48
C TYR A 103 -4.42 14.43 -10.48
N CYS A 104 -3.72 15.51 -10.15
CA CYS A 104 -4.27 16.61 -9.36
C CYS A 104 -5.17 17.49 -10.25
N LYS A 105 -6.42 17.70 -9.84
CA LYS A 105 -7.39 18.52 -10.58
C LYS A 105 -7.53 19.92 -9.98
N PHE A 106 -7.29 20.06 -8.68
CA PHE A 106 -7.57 21.28 -7.93
C PHE A 106 -6.35 21.88 -7.24
N LEU A 107 -5.18 21.25 -7.38
CA LEU A 107 -3.92 21.80 -6.88
C LEU A 107 -3.54 23.05 -7.67
N GLU A 108 -3.31 24.15 -6.95
CA GLU A 108 -2.89 25.43 -7.51
C GLU A 108 -1.47 25.34 -8.10
N ARG A 109 -1.22 26.05 -9.20
CA ARG A 109 0.07 26.01 -9.92
C ARG A 109 1.23 26.46 -9.05
N GLU A 110 0.97 27.40 -8.16
CA GLU A 110 1.90 27.95 -7.18
C GLU A 110 2.35 26.88 -6.17
N CYS A 111 1.51 25.87 -5.92
CA CYS A 111 1.80 24.77 -5.01
C CYS A 111 2.51 23.57 -5.67
N HIS A 112 2.68 23.55 -6.99
CA HIS A 112 3.26 22.40 -7.70
C HIS A 112 4.65 22.03 -7.20
N ARG A 113 5.51 23.02 -6.94
CA ARG A 113 6.86 22.77 -6.41
C ARG A 113 6.82 22.11 -5.03
N ALA A 114 5.94 22.59 -4.14
CA ALA A 114 5.79 22.02 -2.80
C ALA A 114 5.25 20.58 -2.84
N PHE A 115 4.38 20.27 -3.82
CA PHE A 115 3.91 18.91 -4.08
C PHE A 115 5.05 18.01 -4.58
N GLU A 116 5.84 18.46 -5.55
CA GLU A 116 6.96 17.69 -6.08
C GLU A 116 8.01 17.41 -5.00
N ASP A 117 8.37 18.43 -4.21
CA ASP A 117 9.27 18.28 -3.07
C ASP A 117 8.74 17.26 -2.06
N PHE A 118 7.43 17.27 -1.79
CA PHE A 118 6.77 16.31 -0.92
C PHE A 118 6.83 14.88 -1.47
N VAL A 119 6.51 14.67 -2.76
CA VAL A 119 6.55 13.37 -3.42
C VAL A 119 7.98 12.82 -3.45
N ASN A 120 8.96 13.67 -3.78
CA ASN A 120 10.37 13.29 -3.80
C ASN A 120 10.86 12.88 -2.41
N ALA A 121 10.60 13.71 -1.39
CA ALA A 121 10.97 13.39 -0.01
C ALA A 121 10.29 12.12 0.49
N ARG A 122 9.01 11.90 0.18
CA ARG A 122 8.31 10.66 0.49
C ARG A 122 9.02 9.47 -0.16
N ASN A 123 9.26 9.53 -1.47
CA ASN A 123 9.84 8.43 -2.23
C ASN A 123 11.25 8.07 -1.78
N GLU A 124 12.06 9.06 -1.41
CA GLU A 124 13.44 8.85 -0.95
C GLU A 124 13.50 8.36 0.50
N ILE A 125 12.75 9.03 1.40
CA ILE A 125 12.95 8.89 2.84
C ILE A 125 11.99 7.87 3.45
N ALA A 126 10.72 7.85 3.03
CA ALA A 126 9.67 7.13 3.74
C ALA A 126 9.13 5.91 3.00
N LEU A 127 8.87 6.03 1.69
CA LEU A 127 8.23 5.00 0.87
C LEU A 127 9.21 3.87 0.53
N ASP A 128 8.73 2.64 0.64
CA ASP A 128 9.45 1.44 0.23
C ASP A 128 8.47 0.27 0.03
N ILE A 129 8.97 -0.85 -0.46
CA ILE A 129 8.22 -2.09 -0.63
C ILE A 129 8.84 -3.19 0.24
N GLY A 130 8.03 -3.76 1.11
CA GLY A 130 8.41 -4.94 1.88
C GLY A 130 8.49 -6.17 0.99
N TYR A 131 9.20 -7.18 1.45
CA TYR A 131 9.30 -8.45 0.75
C TYR A 131 9.04 -9.61 1.71
N VAL A 132 8.64 -10.75 1.16
CA VAL A 132 8.46 -11.97 1.96
C VAL A 132 9.76 -12.75 1.93
N ARG A 133 10.34 -13.01 3.09
CA ARG A 133 11.45 -13.94 3.25
C ARG A 133 10.87 -15.33 3.46
N GLU A 134 11.25 -16.31 2.62
CA GLU A 134 10.69 -17.67 2.65
C GLU A 134 11.00 -18.45 3.94
N ALA A 135 12.14 -18.14 4.55
CA ALA A 135 12.62 -18.75 5.78
C ALA A 135 13.51 -17.76 6.54
N LEU A 136 13.17 -17.48 7.80
CA LEU A 136 14.02 -16.69 8.69
C LEU A 136 15.26 -17.49 9.13
N ASP A 137 16.43 -16.86 9.17
CA ASP A 137 17.67 -17.53 9.64
C ASP A 137 17.64 -17.87 11.14
N LYS A 138 16.86 -17.12 11.92
CA LYS A 138 16.69 -17.32 13.36
C LYS A 138 15.33 -16.80 13.82
N THR A 139 14.93 -17.22 15.01
CA THR A 139 13.71 -16.73 15.65
C THR A 139 13.81 -15.22 15.93
N LEU A 140 12.77 -14.49 15.51
CA LEU A 140 12.59 -13.06 15.74
C LEU A 140 11.30 -12.79 16.51
N GLU A 141 11.13 -11.54 16.91
CA GLU A 141 9.88 -11.01 17.45
C GLU A 141 9.17 -10.19 16.39
N CYS A 142 7.86 -10.39 16.22
CA CYS A 142 7.08 -9.58 15.31
C CYS A 142 6.97 -8.15 15.84
N HIS A 143 7.43 -7.19 15.03
CA HIS A 143 7.48 -5.78 15.39
C HIS A 143 6.13 -5.15 15.74
N LYS A 144 5.01 -5.71 15.26
CA LYS A 144 3.66 -5.21 15.58
C LYS A 144 3.08 -5.83 16.85
N CYS A 145 3.06 -7.16 16.96
CA CYS A 145 2.30 -7.86 18.00
C CYS A 145 3.16 -8.36 19.17
N GLY A 146 4.50 -8.29 19.06
CA GLY A 146 5.43 -8.88 20.03
C GLY A 146 5.43 -10.41 20.02
N GLY A 147 4.70 -11.04 19.11
CA GLY A 147 4.60 -12.49 18.99
C GLY A 147 5.82 -13.10 18.32
N VAL A 148 6.05 -14.39 18.54
CA VAL A 148 7.21 -15.11 18.01
C VAL A 148 7.08 -15.31 16.49
N LEU A 149 8.19 -15.08 15.79
CA LEU A 149 8.42 -15.46 14.40
C LEU A 149 9.53 -16.53 14.39
N PRO A 150 9.19 -17.83 14.32
CA PRO A 150 10.19 -18.89 14.40
C PRO A 150 11.21 -18.84 13.25
N GLY A 151 12.45 -19.24 13.52
CA GLY A 151 13.42 -19.50 12.45
C GLY A 151 12.94 -20.61 11.52
N GLY A 152 13.24 -20.51 10.22
CA GLY A 152 12.78 -21.42 9.17
C GLY A 152 11.40 -21.07 8.59
N GLU A 153 10.62 -20.26 9.28
CA GLU A 153 9.28 -19.84 8.84
C GLU A 153 9.34 -18.56 8.00
N LEU A 154 8.33 -18.35 7.16
CA LEU A 154 8.25 -17.13 6.36
C LEU A 154 7.89 -15.91 7.20
N ALA A 155 8.35 -14.74 6.76
CA ALA A 155 8.00 -13.47 7.39
C ALA A 155 8.06 -12.32 6.38
N VAL A 156 7.38 -11.22 6.68
CA VAL A 156 7.49 -9.97 5.92
C VAL A 156 8.62 -9.13 6.49
N ILE A 157 9.50 -8.64 5.62
CA ILE A 157 10.62 -7.74 5.94
C ILE A 157 10.36 -6.37 5.33
N ALA A 158 10.64 -5.31 6.07
CA ALA A 158 10.56 -3.93 5.62
C ALA A 158 11.96 -3.30 5.64
N PRO A 159 12.62 -3.09 4.48
CA PRO A 159 14.03 -2.70 4.44
C PRO A 159 14.35 -1.41 5.22
N LYS A 160 13.46 -0.42 5.25
CA LYS A 160 13.62 0.82 6.03
C LYS A 160 13.66 0.62 7.56
N PHE A 161 13.32 -0.56 8.06
CA PHE A 161 13.43 -0.94 9.47
C PHE A 161 14.66 -1.82 9.76
N GLY A 162 15.37 -2.25 8.71
CA GLY A 162 16.51 -3.16 8.78
C GLY A 162 16.13 -4.63 8.63
N GLU A 163 17.11 -5.43 8.18
CA GLU A 163 16.94 -6.84 7.81
C GLU A 163 16.60 -7.79 8.98
N MET A 164 16.69 -7.27 10.20
CA MET A 164 16.43 -7.98 11.46
C MET A 164 15.07 -7.66 12.06
N VAL A 165 14.27 -6.82 11.40
CA VAL A 165 12.90 -6.47 11.84
C VAL A 165 11.91 -7.14 10.91
N ALA A 166 10.96 -7.86 11.49
CA ALA A 166 10.05 -8.72 10.75
C ALA A 166 8.61 -8.63 11.27
N TRP A 167 7.67 -8.97 10.40
CA TRP A 167 6.24 -9.03 10.70
C TRP A 167 5.67 -10.37 10.27
N HIS A 168 4.69 -10.88 11.02
CA HIS A 168 3.75 -11.84 10.43
C HIS A 168 3.06 -11.18 9.22
N PRO A 169 2.68 -11.95 8.18
CA PRO A 169 1.89 -11.44 7.06
C PRO A 169 0.67 -10.61 7.49
N ALA A 170 -0.16 -11.12 8.42
CA ALA A 170 -1.32 -10.39 8.94
C ALA A 170 -0.98 -9.19 9.84
N CYS A 171 0.28 -9.08 10.27
CA CYS A 171 0.76 -7.99 11.10
C CYS A 171 1.33 -6.82 10.28
N PHE A 172 1.55 -6.99 8.97
CA PHE A 172 2.04 -5.94 8.09
C PHE A 172 0.91 -5.00 7.65
N VAL A 173 0.48 -4.13 8.57
CA VAL A 173 -0.69 -3.25 8.40
C VAL A 173 -0.34 -1.78 8.64
N CYS A 174 -1.13 -0.89 8.07
CA CYS A 174 -1.05 0.53 8.36
C CYS A 174 -1.40 0.82 9.84
N SER A 175 -0.63 1.71 10.48
CA SER A 175 -0.84 2.10 11.88
C SER A 175 -2.06 2.99 12.11
N ALA A 176 -2.66 3.53 11.04
CA ALA A 176 -3.83 4.42 11.12
C ALA A 176 -5.15 3.69 10.80
N CYS A 177 -5.25 3.00 9.66
CA CYS A 177 -6.49 2.26 9.31
C CYS A 177 -6.47 0.77 9.66
N HIS A 178 -5.33 0.23 10.10
CA HIS A 178 -5.16 -1.20 10.39
C HIS A 178 -5.43 -2.15 9.22
N GLU A 179 -5.50 -1.62 7.99
CA GLU A 179 -5.58 -2.42 6.77
C GLU A 179 -4.21 -2.96 6.37
N LEU A 180 -4.20 -4.14 5.73
CA LEU A 180 -3.00 -4.74 5.13
C LEU A 180 -2.38 -3.76 4.14
N LEU A 181 -1.06 -3.55 4.24
CA LEU A 181 -0.34 -2.69 3.32
C LEU A 181 -0.32 -3.34 1.94
N VAL A 182 -1.02 -2.70 1.00
CA VAL A 182 -1.33 -3.30 -0.31
C VAL A 182 -0.04 -3.59 -1.07
N ASP A 183 0.07 -4.82 -1.57
CA ASP A 183 1.25 -5.32 -2.27
C ASP A 183 2.58 -5.03 -1.54
N LEU A 184 2.52 -5.02 -0.19
CA LEU A 184 3.64 -4.73 0.71
C LEU A 184 4.22 -3.31 0.59
N THR A 185 3.53 -2.37 -0.08
CA THR A 185 3.98 -0.98 -0.16
C THR A 185 3.68 -0.23 1.13
N TYR A 186 4.68 0.48 1.67
CA TYR A 186 4.56 1.17 2.95
C TYR A 186 5.37 2.46 3.00
N CYS A 187 4.97 3.36 3.90
CA CYS A 187 5.77 4.52 4.31
C CYS A 187 6.21 4.35 5.77
N ALA A 188 7.52 4.44 6.02
CA ALA A 188 8.10 4.43 7.35
C ALA A 188 8.09 5.85 7.95
N LYS A 189 7.57 5.98 9.17
CA LYS A 189 7.63 7.23 9.94
C LYS A 189 7.59 6.90 11.43
N ASP A 190 8.52 7.46 12.20
CA ASP A 190 8.58 7.34 13.67
C ASP A 190 8.47 5.89 14.17
N GLY A 191 9.17 4.95 13.52
CA GLY A 191 9.15 3.53 13.86
C GLY A 191 7.83 2.81 13.57
N LYS A 192 6.95 3.40 12.76
CA LYS A 192 5.63 2.86 12.40
C LYS A 192 5.45 2.75 10.89
N LEU A 193 4.61 1.79 10.50
CA LEU A 193 4.18 1.56 9.13
C LEU A 193 2.92 2.36 8.82
N TYR A 194 2.90 3.07 7.70
CA TYR A 194 1.72 3.76 7.18
C TYR A 194 1.49 3.38 5.72
N CYS A 195 0.24 3.37 5.26
CA CYS A 195 0.01 3.45 3.82
C CYS A 195 0.38 4.87 3.33
N GLU A 196 0.56 5.03 2.03
CA GLU A 196 0.94 6.32 1.43
C GLU A 196 -0.06 7.43 1.82
N ARG A 197 -1.36 7.16 1.66
CA ARG A 197 -2.43 8.10 2.04
C ARG A 197 -2.31 8.60 3.48
N HIS A 198 -2.21 7.69 4.46
CA HIS A 198 -2.17 8.09 5.86
C HIS A 198 -0.82 8.69 6.25
N TYR A 199 0.28 8.28 5.62
CA TYR A 199 1.56 8.97 5.77
C TYR A 199 1.43 10.43 5.34
N ALA A 200 0.83 10.67 4.17
CA ALA A 200 0.62 12.03 3.65
C ALA A 200 -0.27 12.87 4.58
N GLU A 201 -1.34 12.28 5.13
CA GLU A 201 -2.23 12.94 6.09
C GLU A 201 -1.54 13.30 7.42
N THR A 202 -0.40 12.66 7.76
CA THR A 202 0.42 13.10 8.91
C THR A 202 1.22 14.38 8.65
N LEU A 203 1.38 14.78 7.39
CA LEU A 203 2.24 15.89 6.96
C LEU A 203 1.46 17.04 6.31
N LYS A 204 0.37 16.73 5.61
CA LYS A 204 -0.48 17.67 4.89
C LYS A 204 -1.96 17.37 5.14
N PRO A 205 -2.81 18.40 5.35
CA PRO A 205 -4.24 18.19 5.46
C PRO A 205 -4.80 17.72 4.11
N ARG A 206 -5.83 16.87 4.16
CA ARG A 206 -6.58 16.43 2.97
C ARG A 206 -7.92 17.12 2.89
N CYS A 207 -8.28 17.60 1.70
CA CYS A 207 -9.58 18.18 1.44
C CYS A 207 -10.65 17.09 1.34
N ALA A 208 -11.64 17.11 2.25
CA ALA A 208 -12.74 16.14 2.26
C ALA A 208 -13.65 16.23 1.01
N ALA A 209 -13.59 17.32 0.25
CA ALA A 209 -14.44 17.53 -0.92
C ALA A 209 -13.85 16.94 -2.20
N CYS A 210 -12.56 17.18 -2.49
CA CYS A 210 -11.89 16.71 -3.71
C CYS A 210 -11.00 15.49 -3.50
N ASP A 211 -10.63 15.19 -2.25
CA ASP A 211 -9.70 14.13 -1.84
C ASP A 211 -8.22 14.40 -2.18
N GLU A 212 -7.85 15.65 -2.46
CA GLU A 212 -6.46 16.08 -2.71
C GLU A 212 -5.81 16.63 -1.43
N LEU A 213 -4.49 16.47 -1.33
CA LEU A 213 -3.67 17.09 -0.29
C LEU A 213 -3.61 18.61 -0.51
N VAL A 214 -3.68 19.34 0.60
CA VAL A 214 -3.66 20.80 0.59
C VAL A 214 -2.25 21.29 0.89
N PHE A 215 -1.67 21.99 -0.09
CA PHE A 215 -0.31 22.54 -0.02
C PHE A 215 -0.29 24.06 0.22
N SER A 216 -1.43 24.72 0.08
CA SER A 216 -1.58 26.14 0.42
C SER A 216 -1.39 26.36 1.93
N GLY A 217 -0.83 27.52 2.29
CA GLY A 217 -0.67 27.92 3.70
C GLY A 217 -2.00 28.21 4.40
N GLU A 218 -3.05 28.50 3.62
CA GLU A 218 -4.39 28.80 4.11
C GLU A 218 -5.37 27.68 3.69
N TYR A 219 -6.12 27.14 4.65
CA TYR A 219 -7.19 26.18 4.40
C TYR A 219 -8.29 26.30 5.46
N THR A 220 -9.54 26.00 5.06
CA THR A 220 -10.67 26.00 5.98
C THR A 220 -10.95 24.58 6.46
N LYS A 221 -10.93 24.37 7.78
CA LYS A 221 -11.35 23.10 8.41
C LYS A 221 -12.75 23.27 8.99
N ALA A 222 -13.75 22.62 8.39
CA ALA A 222 -15.06 22.49 9.03
C ALA A 222 -14.96 21.43 10.15
N MET A 223 -15.34 21.79 11.37
CA MET A 223 -15.48 20.82 12.46
C MET A 223 -16.83 20.11 12.33
N ASN A 224 -16.81 18.78 12.43
CA ASN A 224 -18.03 17.97 12.59
C ASN A 224 -18.33 17.80 14.08
#